data_AF-A0A817DP39-F1
#
_entry.id   AF-A0A817DP39-F1
#
_cell.length_a   1.000
_cell.length_b   1.000
_cell.length_c   1.000
_cell.angle_alpha   90.00
_cell.angle_beta   90.00
_cell.angle_gamma   90.00
#
_symmetry.space_group_name_H-M   'P 1'
#
loop_
_entity.id
_entity.type
_entity.pdbx_description
1 polymer ?
#
loop_
_entity_poly.entity_id
_entity_poly.type
_entity_poly.pdbx_seq_one_letter_code
_entity_poly.pdbx_strand_id
1 'polypeptide(L)'
;MVSRNHDSVSFALGLTGSIIGFLSLVFTCIGVALPTWYIGTNANQTIIVAKANLFSSCYAPYTSQEVISSTLNCGSFNSYLCSTTSYQNSVLNITAYSPGCTNPNSDASIYSDFDAPIYQVSTKNFYSLRSAAILSIISILFTLFSTIFGFLTGIILLNIYLVFIAPIFASVAVIFGICALVIAGSVLNYTGVGFALFVVGILLESVALPLLSMVAGRLNSIEITKHTNEDEPMFIERDDSFPDIQREYTSRI
;
A
#
# COMPACT_ATOMS: atom_id res chain seq x y z
N MET A 1 -4.22 26.54 -21.17
CA MET A 1 -4.94 26.19 -19.94
C MET A 1 -6.39 25.87 -20.29
N VAL A 2 -6.80 24.61 -20.16
CA VAL A 2 -8.20 24.21 -20.34
C VAL A 2 -8.95 24.66 -19.08
N SER A 3 -9.86 25.62 -19.24
CA SER A 3 -10.72 26.08 -18.14
C SER A 3 -11.64 24.94 -17.71
N ARG A 4 -11.59 24.63 -16.42
CA ARG A 4 -12.22 23.47 -15.74
C ARG A 4 -13.76 23.48 -15.73
N ASN A 5 -14.39 24.49 -16.34
CA ASN A 5 -15.79 24.79 -16.10
C ASN A 5 -16.80 23.81 -16.73
N HIS A 6 -16.37 22.79 -17.47
CA HIS A 6 -17.31 21.91 -18.18
C HIS A 6 -17.19 20.40 -17.94
N ASP A 7 -16.23 19.90 -17.16
CA ASP A 7 -16.09 18.45 -16.96
C ASP A 7 -16.07 17.98 -15.50
N SER A 8 -17.27 18.02 -14.89
CA SER A 8 -17.53 17.57 -13.51
C SER A 8 -17.22 16.09 -13.28
N VAL A 9 -17.33 15.26 -14.32
CA VAL A 9 -17.14 13.81 -14.21
C VAL A 9 -15.65 13.44 -14.08
N SER A 10 -14.76 14.09 -14.85
CA SER A 10 -13.31 13.84 -14.73
C SER A 10 -12.78 14.31 -13.38
N PHE A 11 -13.32 15.41 -12.87
CA PHE A 11 -13.03 15.89 -11.53
C PHE A 11 -13.49 14.91 -10.44
N ALA A 12 -14.74 14.45 -10.51
CA ALA A 12 -15.29 13.51 -9.55
C ALA A 12 -14.50 12.18 -9.54
N LEU A 13 -14.15 11.64 -10.70
CA LEU A 13 -13.35 10.43 -10.82
C LEU A 13 -11.92 10.62 -10.28
N GLY A 14 -11.28 11.74 -10.59
CA GLY A 14 -9.92 12.04 -10.12
C GLY A 14 -9.86 12.21 -8.60
N LEU A 15 -10.82 12.93 -8.03
CA LEU A 15 -10.92 13.13 -6.59
C LEU A 15 -11.23 11.80 -5.87
N THR A 16 -12.18 11.02 -6.39
CA THR A 16 -12.55 9.72 -5.82
C THR A 16 -11.38 8.74 -5.87
N GLY A 17 -10.68 8.64 -7.00
CA GLY A 17 -9.49 7.81 -7.15
C GLY A 17 -8.38 8.22 -6.18
N SER A 18 -8.16 9.53 -5.98
CA SER A 18 -7.15 10.04 -5.05
C SER A 18 -7.48 9.74 -3.59
N ILE A 19 -8.76 9.86 -3.19
CA ILE A 19 -9.22 9.52 -1.83
C ILE A 19 -9.06 8.02 -1.58
N ILE A 20 -9.43 7.17 -2.55
CA ILE A 20 -9.25 5.71 -2.43
C ILE A 20 -7.76 5.36 -2.32
N GLY A 21 -6.90 5.97 -3.14
CA GLY A 21 -5.45 5.79 -3.04
C GLY A 21 -4.90 6.24 -1.68
N PHE A 22 -5.40 7.34 -1.11
CA PHE A 22 -5.00 7.78 0.23
C PHE A 22 -5.40 6.78 1.32
N LEU A 23 -6.63 6.24 1.24
CA LEU A 23 -7.05 5.18 2.16
C LEU A 23 -6.20 3.92 2.00
N SER A 24 -5.87 3.54 0.76
CA SER A 24 -4.92 2.48 0.44
C SER A 24 -3.56 2.69 1.12
N LEU A 25 -3.00 3.91 1.04
CA LEU A 25 -1.75 4.27 1.72
C LEU A 25 -1.86 4.10 3.24
N VAL A 26 -2.95 4.57 3.85
CA VAL A 26 -3.17 4.45 5.30
C VAL A 26 -3.24 2.98 5.71
N PHE A 27 -4.01 2.17 4.99
CA PHE A 27 -4.17 0.74 5.30
C PHE A 27 -2.89 -0.06 5.07
N THR A 28 -2.12 0.23 4.02
CA THR A 28 -0.81 -0.42 3.79
C THR A 28 0.19 -0.06 4.88
N CYS A 29 0.26 1.21 5.29
CA CYS A 29 1.13 1.67 6.38
C CYS A 29 0.77 1.03 7.72
N ILE A 30 -0.52 1.08 8.10
CA ILE A 30 -1.01 0.47 9.36
C ILE A 30 -0.82 -1.05 9.32
N GLY A 31 -1.17 -1.67 8.19
CA GLY A 31 -1.04 -3.10 7.98
C GLY A 31 0.38 -3.56 8.24
N VAL A 32 1.36 -2.97 7.56
CA VAL A 32 2.79 -3.28 7.74
C VAL A 32 3.29 -3.00 9.16
N ALA A 33 2.88 -1.88 9.78
CA ALA A 33 3.34 -1.49 11.10
C ALA A 33 2.84 -2.43 12.21
N LEU A 34 1.66 -3.03 12.04
CA LEU A 34 1.08 -3.91 13.05
C LEU A 34 1.82 -5.26 13.09
N PRO A 35 2.30 -5.70 14.27
CA PRO A 35 2.99 -6.99 14.44
C PRO A 35 2.03 -8.20 14.38
N THR A 36 0.80 -8.02 13.90
CA THR A 36 -0.25 -9.05 13.88
C THR A 36 -0.44 -9.65 12.49
N TRP A 37 0.63 -9.85 11.72
CA TRP A 37 0.52 -10.61 10.47
C TRP A 37 0.43 -12.10 10.78
N TYR A 38 1.33 -12.54 11.65
CA TYR A 38 1.39 -13.91 12.16
C TYR A 38 1.02 -13.91 13.64
N ILE A 39 0.24 -14.92 14.04
CA ILE A 39 -0.14 -15.18 15.42
C ILE A 39 0.30 -16.61 15.73
N GLY A 40 1.34 -16.75 16.55
CA GLY A 40 1.78 -18.05 17.06
C GLY A 40 0.97 -18.43 18.28
N THR A 41 0.41 -19.64 18.27
CA THR A 41 -0.32 -20.22 19.40
C THR A 41 0.43 -21.40 20.01
N ASN A 42 0.15 -21.74 21.27
CA ASN A 42 0.72 -22.94 21.89
C ASN A 42 0.18 -24.23 21.24
N ALA A 43 0.74 -25.38 21.61
CA ALA A 43 0.31 -26.69 21.11
C ALA A 43 -1.20 -26.95 21.24
N ASN A 44 -1.83 -26.41 22.29
CA ASN A 44 -3.26 -26.52 22.53
C ASN A 44 -4.11 -25.43 21.85
N GLN A 45 -3.50 -24.59 21.00
CA GLN A 45 -4.12 -23.49 20.23
C GLN A 45 -4.93 -22.46 21.05
N THR A 46 -4.79 -22.46 22.37
CA THR A 46 -5.59 -21.65 23.30
C THR A 46 -4.88 -20.36 23.71
N ILE A 47 -3.57 -20.31 23.51
CA ILE A 47 -2.68 -19.29 24.07
C ILE A 47 -1.93 -18.60 22.95
N ILE A 48 -2.05 -17.27 22.81
CA ILE A 48 -1.18 -16.49 21.92
C ILE A 48 0.18 -16.34 22.58
N VAL A 49 1.21 -16.87 21.96
CA VAL A 49 2.59 -16.83 22.47
C VAL A 49 3.47 -15.87 21.67
N ALA A 50 3.11 -15.57 20.42
CA ALA A 50 3.92 -14.73 19.54
C ALA A 50 3.09 -13.95 18.54
N LYS A 51 3.58 -12.77 18.19
CA LYS A 51 3.05 -11.90 17.13
C LYS A 51 4.21 -11.48 16.24
N ALA A 52 4.08 -11.56 14.92
CA ALA A 52 5.11 -11.08 14.02
C ALA A 52 4.55 -10.35 12.80
N ASN A 53 5.36 -9.44 12.24
CA ASN A 53 5.20 -8.81 10.93
C ASN A 53 6.51 -8.86 10.14
N LEU A 54 6.53 -8.36 8.91
CA LEU A 54 7.72 -8.38 8.03
C LEU A 54 9.01 -7.82 8.67
N PHE A 55 8.90 -6.94 9.67
CA PHE A 55 10.02 -6.19 10.24
C PHE A 55 10.46 -6.67 11.61
N SER A 56 9.55 -7.27 12.37
CA SER A 56 9.73 -7.57 13.77
C SER A 56 8.95 -8.80 14.19
N SER A 57 9.47 -9.51 15.18
CA SER A 57 8.69 -10.47 15.94
C SER A 57 8.68 -10.07 17.40
N CYS A 58 7.53 -10.25 18.02
CA CYS A 58 7.27 -9.87 19.40
C CYS A 58 6.80 -11.09 20.17
N TYR A 59 7.43 -11.30 21.32
CA TYR A 59 6.91 -12.20 22.33
C TYR A 59 5.78 -11.48 23.07
N ALA A 60 4.60 -12.11 23.10
CA ALA A 60 3.43 -11.59 23.77
C ALA A 60 3.03 -12.57 24.87
N PRO A 61 3.71 -12.56 26.03
CA PRO A 61 3.25 -13.31 27.19
C PRO A 61 1.88 -12.77 27.61
N TYR A 62 1.00 -13.66 28.03
CA TYR A 62 -0.40 -13.39 28.35
C TYR A 62 -0.69 -12.03 29.01
N THR A 63 -1.64 -11.29 28.43
CA THR A 63 -2.29 -10.14 29.09
C THR A 63 -3.49 -10.53 29.97
N SER A 64 -3.79 -11.83 30.14
CA SER A 64 -5.03 -12.28 30.79
C SER A 64 -4.91 -13.57 31.63
N GLN A 65 -3.79 -13.79 32.33
CA GLN A 65 -3.82 -14.74 33.45
C GLN A 65 -4.26 -14.00 34.71
N GLU A 66 -5.57 -14.06 35.03
CA GLU A 66 -5.96 -14.00 36.44
C GLU A 66 -5.42 -15.26 37.10
N VAL A 67 -4.36 -15.09 37.88
CA VAL A 67 -3.68 -16.17 38.59
C VAL A 67 -4.62 -16.72 39.67
N ILE A 68 -5.23 -17.88 39.41
CA ILE A 68 -5.81 -18.73 40.45
C ILE A 68 -4.80 -19.83 40.76
N SER A 69 -3.85 -19.54 41.65
CA SER A 69 -3.56 -20.41 42.81
C SER A 69 -2.34 -19.89 43.57
N SER A 70 -2.54 -19.82 44.88
CA SER A 70 -1.57 -19.44 45.89
C SER A 70 -0.53 -20.54 46.09
N THR A 71 0.58 -20.52 45.37
CA THR A 71 1.92 -20.97 45.82
C THR A 71 2.90 -20.90 44.65
N LEU A 72 4.02 -20.20 44.85
CA LEU A 72 5.08 -19.82 43.90
C LEU A 72 4.81 -18.58 43.04
N ASN A 73 5.18 -17.43 43.61
CA ASN A 73 5.42 -16.18 42.90
C ASN A 73 6.67 -16.29 42.01
N CYS A 74 6.50 -16.64 40.74
CA CYS A 74 7.34 -16.10 39.68
C CYS A 74 6.56 -14.97 39.02
N GLY A 75 6.66 -13.78 39.62
CA GLY A 75 6.01 -12.59 39.13
C GLY A 75 6.63 -12.10 37.82
N SER A 76 5.75 -11.81 36.85
CA SER A 76 5.94 -10.86 35.75
C SER A 76 6.84 -11.31 34.58
N PHE A 77 6.26 -12.11 33.67
CA PHE A 77 6.53 -11.95 32.23
C PHE A 77 5.70 -10.76 31.69
N ASN A 78 5.92 -9.53 32.18
CA ASN A 78 5.19 -8.35 31.68
C ASN A 78 5.90 -7.59 30.55
N SER A 79 7.08 -8.03 30.10
CA SER A 79 7.77 -7.35 29.01
C SER A 79 7.34 -7.93 27.66
N TYR A 80 6.46 -7.20 26.96
CA TYR A 80 6.29 -7.34 25.52
C TYR A 80 7.65 -7.07 24.86
N LEU A 81 8.35 -8.13 24.48
CA LEU A 81 9.70 -8.03 23.93
C LEU A 81 9.63 -8.18 22.42
N CYS A 82 9.83 -7.08 21.71
CA CYS A 82 9.97 -7.08 20.26
C CYS A 82 11.43 -7.04 19.87
N SER A 83 11.77 -7.76 18.82
CA SER A 83 13.06 -7.64 18.15
C SER A 83 12.86 -7.53 16.65
N THR A 84 13.70 -6.72 16.02
CA THR A 84 13.79 -6.55 14.57
C THR A 84 14.80 -7.51 13.94
N THR A 85 15.56 -8.26 14.75
CA THR A 85 16.57 -9.25 14.31
C THR A 85 16.14 -10.70 14.52
N SER A 86 15.00 -10.91 15.20
CA SER A 86 14.59 -12.17 15.82
C SER A 86 14.04 -13.27 14.91
N TYR A 87 13.95 -13.04 13.60
CA TYR A 87 13.67 -14.15 12.69
C TYR A 87 14.84 -15.15 12.62
N GLN A 88 16.07 -14.72 12.92
CA GLN A 88 17.28 -15.56 12.88
C GLN A 88 17.69 -16.10 14.24
N ASN A 89 17.58 -15.28 15.28
CA ASN A 89 17.80 -15.69 16.67
C ASN A 89 16.44 -15.69 17.34
N SER A 90 15.92 -16.86 17.72
CA SER A 90 14.64 -16.92 18.43
C SER A 90 14.67 -15.91 19.59
N VAL A 91 13.55 -15.20 19.79
CA VAL A 91 13.31 -14.44 21.04
C VAL A 91 13.44 -15.36 22.28
N LEU A 92 13.62 -16.68 22.08
CA LEU A 92 13.70 -17.74 23.06
C LEU A 92 15.10 -18.33 23.31
N ASN A 93 16.15 -17.90 22.61
CA ASN A 93 17.50 -18.19 23.15
C ASN A 93 17.87 -17.20 24.28
N ILE A 94 16.97 -16.26 24.55
CA ILE A 94 16.96 -15.53 25.80
C ILE A 94 16.14 -16.40 26.77
N THR A 95 16.84 -17.25 27.51
CA THR A 95 16.44 -17.66 28.86
C THR A 95 16.40 -16.43 29.76
N ALA A 96 15.57 -15.43 29.44
CA ALA A 96 15.31 -14.28 30.30
C ALA A 96 14.35 -14.72 31.40
N TYR A 97 14.78 -15.69 32.19
CA TYR A 97 14.40 -15.69 33.59
C TYR A 97 14.94 -14.39 34.16
N SER A 98 14.09 -13.60 34.82
CA SER A 98 14.56 -12.47 35.61
C SER A 98 15.70 -12.96 36.53
N PRO A 99 16.80 -12.20 36.70
CA PRO A 99 17.87 -12.58 37.61
C PRO A 99 17.27 -12.93 38.99
N GLY A 100 17.40 -14.19 39.41
CA GLY A 100 16.81 -14.71 40.66
C GLY A 100 15.62 -15.66 40.49
N CYS A 101 15.13 -15.92 39.28
CA CYS A 101 14.12 -16.96 39.04
C CYS A 101 14.79 -18.28 38.67
N THR A 102 14.72 -19.26 39.56
CA THR A 102 15.03 -20.66 39.25
C THR A 102 13.87 -21.29 38.50
N ASN A 103 14.16 -22.08 37.47
CA ASN A 103 13.21 -23.01 36.89
C ASN A 103 12.62 -23.86 38.04
N PRO A 104 11.31 -23.77 38.36
CA PRO A 104 10.74 -24.52 39.48
C PRO A 104 10.82 -26.04 39.28
N ASN A 105 11.11 -26.49 38.06
CA ASN A 105 10.98 -27.87 37.64
C ASN A 105 12.26 -28.37 36.94
N SER A 106 13.39 -28.40 37.66
CA SER A 106 14.48 -29.32 37.28
C SER A 106 14.04 -30.78 37.28
N ASP A 107 12.91 -31.11 37.92
CA ASP A 107 12.48 -32.49 38.17
C ASP A 107 11.01 -32.82 37.79
N ALA A 108 10.24 -31.89 37.22
CA ALA A 108 8.83 -32.16 36.84
C ALA A 108 8.58 -31.99 35.34
N SER A 109 8.38 -33.13 34.68
CA SER A 109 8.12 -33.36 33.26
C SER A 109 6.80 -32.80 32.71
N ILE A 110 6.26 -31.71 33.29
CA ILE A 110 4.89 -31.24 32.99
C ILE A 110 4.87 -29.83 32.37
N TYR A 111 6.00 -29.11 32.33
CA TYR A 111 6.12 -27.80 31.66
C TYR A 111 6.99 -27.81 30.39
N SER A 112 7.04 -28.95 29.69
CA SER A 112 7.69 -29.08 28.37
C SER A 112 6.97 -28.32 27.24
N ASP A 113 5.80 -27.72 27.50
CA ASP A 113 4.96 -27.13 26.44
C ASP A 113 5.35 -25.70 26.04
N PHE A 114 6.30 -25.06 26.73
CA PHE A 114 6.86 -23.77 26.31
C PHE A 114 8.25 -23.88 25.67
N ASP A 115 8.82 -25.09 25.56
CA ASP A 115 10.11 -25.35 24.92
C ASP A 115 10.03 -25.43 23.39
N ALA A 116 8.84 -25.28 22.79
CA ALA A 116 8.74 -25.09 21.36
C ALA A 116 9.35 -23.72 21.03
N PRO A 117 10.50 -23.63 20.32
CA PRO A 117 10.96 -22.35 19.84
C PRO A 117 9.84 -21.76 19.00
N ILE A 118 9.29 -20.61 19.42
CA ILE A 118 8.55 -19.68 18.58
C ILE A 118 9.29 -19.63 17.25
N TYR A 119 8.66 -20.29 16.29
CA TYR A 119 9.05 -20.55 14.92
C TYR A 119 10.42 -20.00 14.53
N GLN A 120 11.47 -20.81 14.66
CA GLN A 120 12.75 -20.51 14.01
C GLN A 120 12.59 -20.70 12.51
N VAL A 121 12.57 -19.58 11.77
CA VAL A 121 12.56 -19.63 10.31
C VAL A 121 13.97 -19.98 9.84
N SER A 122 14.07 -20.87 8.86
CA SER A 122 15.35 -21.18 8.23
C SER A 122 16.01 -19.90 7.69
N THR A 123 17.33 -19.87 7.59
CA THR A 123 18.07 -18.73 7.02
C THR A 123 17.56 -18.35 5.62
N LYS A 124 17.17 -19.33 4.80
CA LYS A 124 16.54 -19.10 3.49
C LYS A 124 15.23 -18.32 3.61
N ASN A 125 14.39 -18.71 4.57
CA ASN A 125 13.10 -18.08 4.82
C ASN A 125 13.26 -16.68 5.44
N PHE A 126 14.27 -16.49 6.29
CA PHE A 126 14.65 -15.17 6.81
C PHE A 126 14.94 -14.16 5.69
N TYR A 127 15.77 -14.53 4.72
CA TYR A 127 16.07 -13.66 3.59
C TYR A 127 14.84 -13.40 2.71
N SER A 128 13.96 -14.39 2.57
CA SER A 128 12.70 -14.23 1.84
C SER A 128 11.78 -13.20 2.53
N LEU A 129 11.66 -13.25 3.87
CA LEU A 129 10.92 -12.25 4.64
C LEU A 129 11.53 -10.85 4.54
N ARG A 130 12.86 -10.72 4.56
CA ARG A 130 13.55 -9.44 4.34
C ARG A 130 13.29 -8.88 2.94
N SER A 131 13.32 -9.71 1.91
CA SER A 131 12.97 -9.31 0.56
C SER A 131 11.52 -8.84 0.48
N ALA A 132 10.57 -9.56 1.09
CA ALA A 132 9.18 -9.12 1.17
C ALA A 132 9.02 -7.78 1.91
N ALA A 133 9.77 -7.57 3.00
CA ALA A 133 9.81 -6.31 3.73
C ALA A 133 10.27 -5.14 2.84
N ILE A 134 11.36 -5.32 2.09
CA ILE A 134 11.87 -4.30 1.16
C ILE A 134 10.84 -4.00 0.06
N LEU A 135 10.25 -5.04 -0.55
CA LEU A 135 9.21 -4.88 -1.57
C LEU A 135 7.98 -4.15 -1.03
N SER A 136 7.59 -4.40 0.23
CA SER A 136 6.49 -3.68 0.88
C SER A 136 6.79 -2.19 1.07
N ILE A 137 8.03 -1.82 1.43
CA ILE A 137 8.45 -0.42 1.53
C ILE A 137 8.41 0.25 0.16
N ILE A 138 8.94 -0.41 -0.87
CA ILE A 138 8.94 0.10 -2.25
C ILE A 138 7.49 0.33 -2.72
N SER A 139 6.60 -0.64 -2.46
CA SER A 139 5.17 -0.53 -2.76
C SER A 139 4.55 0.69 -2.09
N ILE A 140 4.76 0.88 -0.78
CA ILE A 140 4.24 2.05 -0.02
C ILE A 140 4.76 3.37 -0.58
N LEU A 141 6.05 3.45 -0.95
CA LEU A 141 6.62 4.66 -1.55
C LEU A 141 5.96 5.00 -2.89
N PHE A 142 5.72 4.00 -3.74
CA PHE A 142 5.02 4.22 -5.01
C PHE A 142 3.55 4.58 -4.81
N THR A 143 2.86 4.00 -3.82
CA THR A 143 1.51 4.43 -3.44
C THR A 143 1.50 5.88 -2.96
N LEU A 144 2.49 6.29 -2.16
CA LEU A 144 2.63 7.69 -1.73
C LEU A 144 2.81 8.63 -2.94
N PHE A 145 3.70 8.29 -3.88
CA PHE A 145 3.86 9.11 -5.08
C PHE A 145 2.60 9.12 -5.94
N SER A 146 1.95 7.97 -6.14
CA SER A 146 0.72 7.88 -6.92
C SER A 146 -0.39 8.74 -6.31
N THR A 147 -0.58 8.69 -4.99
CA THR A 147 -1.57 9.53 -4.29
C THR A 147 -1.27 11.01 -4.41
N ILE A 148 -0.01 11.44 -4.24
CA ILE A 148 0.39 12.84 -4.43
C ILE A 148 0.08 13.31 -5.85
N PHE A 149 0.51 12.57 -6.88
CA PHE A 149 0.24 12.92 -8.28
C PHE A 149 -1.24 12.81 -8.64
N GLY A 150 -1.97 11.89 -8.03
CA GLY A 150 -3.42 11.76 -8.12
C GLY A 150 -4.13 13.01 -7.60
N PHE A 151 -3.79 13.46 -6.38
CA PHE A 151 -4.33 14.71 -5.82
C PHE A 151 -3.94 15.92 -6.65
N LEU A 152 -2.69 16.00 -7.12
CA LEU A 152 -2.27 17.10 -7.97
C LEU A 152 -3.08 17.12 -9.26
N THR A 153 -3.33 15.98 -9.91
CA THR A 153 -4.20 15.87 -11.09
C THR A 153 -5.66 16.23 -10.75
N GLY A 154 -6.12 15.80 -9.56
CA GLY A 154 -7.46 16.05 -9.05
C GLY A 154 -7.71 17.49 -8.60
N ILE A 155 -6.69 18.29 -8.30
CA ILE A 155 -6.82 19.67 -7.79
C ILE A 155 -6.29 20.70 -8.79
N ILE A 156 -5.13 20.45 -9.38
CA ILE A 156 -4.41 21.33 -10.29
C ILE A 156 -4.47 20.73 -11.70
N LEU A 157 -4.81 21.55 -12.70
CA LEU A 157 -4.73 21.11 -14.08
C LEU A 157 -3.26 20.99 -14.48
N LEU A 158 -2.67 19.80 -14.31
CA LEU A 158 -1.30 19.52 -14.66
C LEU A 158 -1.15 19.29 -16.18
N ASN A 159 0.07 19.48 -16.67
CA ASN A 159 0.46 19.12 -18.04
C ASN A 159 0.08 17.67 -18.35
N ILE A 160 -0.40 17.39 -19.57
CA ILE A 160 -0.93 16.10 -20.00
C ILE A 160 0.01 14.93 -19.70
N TYR A 161 1.32 15.15 -19.79
CA TYR A 161 2.34 14.14 -19.48
C TYR A 161 2.37 13.74 -18.01
N LEU A 162 2.06 14.66 -17.09
CA LEU A 162 2.05 14.39 -15.65
C LEU A 162 0.83 13.56 -15.23
N VAL A 163 -0.25 13.60 -16.00
CA VAL A 163 -1.49 12.86 -15.73
C VAL A 163 -1.28 11.36 -15.85
N PHE A 164 -0.37 10.91 -16.73
CA PHE A 164 -0.04 9.49 -16.90
C PHE A 164 0.91 8.94 -15.82
N ILE A 165 1.57 9.80 -15.06
CA ILE A 165 2.54 9.37 -14.05
C ILE A 165 1.85 8.70 -12.86
N ALA A 166 0.71 9.23 -12.41
CA ALA A 166 -0.05 8.69 -11.29
C ALA A 166 -0.47 7.21 -11.49
N PRO A 167 -1.12 6.82 -12.61
CA PRO A 167 -1.47 5.41 -12.84
C PRO A 167 -0.24 4.51 -13.04
N ILE A 168 0.86 5.01 -13.62
CA ILE A 168 2.11 4.23 -13.71
C ILE A 168 2.63 3.90 -12.31
N PHE A 169 2.71 4.88 -11.41
CA PHE A 169 3.16 4.62 -10.04
C PHE A 169 2.21 3.70 -9.26
N ALA A 170 0.89 3.85 -9.43
CA ALA A 170 -0.09 2.92 -8.83
C ALA A 170 0.14 1.48 -9.34
N SER A 171 0.41 1.32 -10.65
CA SER A 171 0.64 -0.02 -11.23
C SER A 171 1.88 -0.69 -10.63
N VAL A 172 2.96 0.07 -10.48
CA VAL A 172 4.21 -0.40 -9.89
C VAL A 172 4.03 -0.71 -8.40
N ALA A 173 3.28 0.13 -7.68
CA ALA A 173 2.94 -0.10 -6.28
C ALA A 173 2.19 -1.43 -6.08
N VAL A 174 1.18 -1.70 -6.91
CA VAL A 174 0.38 -2.94 -6.86
C VAL A 174 1.25 -4.16 -7.18
N ILE A 175 2.08 -4.09 -8.22
CA ILE A 175 2.98 -5.20 -8.59
C ILE A 175 3.90 -5.56 -7.42
N PHE A 176 4.60 -4.57 -6.84
CA PHE A 176 5.51 -4.82 -5.72
C PHE A 176 4.77 -5.27 -4.45
N GLY A 177 3.56 -4.75 -4.21
CA GLY A 177 2.71 -5.17 -3.10
C GLY A 177 2.28 -6.63 -3.20
N ILE A 178 1.85 -7.07 -4.39
CA ILE A 178 1.50 -8.47 -4.66
C ILE A 178 2.75 -9.37 -4.54
N CYS A 179 3.89 -8.96 -5.09
CA CYS A 179 5.14 -9.72 -4.94
C CYS A 179 5.53 -9.87 -3.45
N ALA A 180 5.39 -8.80 -2.66
CA ALA A 180 5.62 -8.87 -1.21
C ALA A 180 4.68 -9.87 -0.55
N LEU A 181 3.38 -9.86 -0.88
CA LEU A 181 2.38 -10.81 -0.36
C LEU A 181 2.72 -12.26 -0.70
N VAL A 182 3.09 -12.55 -1.96
CA VAL A 182 3.41 -13.90 -2.42
C VAL A 182 4.65 -14.45 -1.70
N ILE A 183 5.72 -13.64 -1.61
CA ILE A 183 6.95 -14.06 -0.92
C ILE A 183 6.69 -14.24 0.57
N ALA A 184 6.00 -13.28 1.20
CA ALA A 184 5.65 -13.35 2.61
C ALA A 184 4.80 -14.61 2.90
N GLY A 185 3.73 -14.84 2.15
CA GLY A 185 2.82 -15.98 2.31
C GLY A 185 3.47 -17.34 2.05
N SER A 186 4.55 -17.39 1.25
CA SER A 186 5.32 -18.62 1.06
C SER A 186 6.12 -19.05 2.29
N VAL A 187 6.35 -18.13 3.24
CA VAL A 187 7.17 -18.37 4.43
C VAL A 187 6.34 -18.61 5.68
N LEU A 188 5.29 -17.81 5.89
CA LEU A 188 4.41 -17.90 7.05
C LEU A 188 2.95 -17.87 6.62
N ASN A 189 2.11 -18.66 7.29
CA ASN A 189 0.68 -18.60 7.10
C ASN A 189 0.12 -17.38 7.84
N TYR A 190 0.03 -16.25 7.14
CA TYR A 190 -0.43 -14.99 7.69
C TYR A 190 -1.96 -14.92 7.72
N THR A 191 -2.53 -14.83 8.91
CA THR A 191 -3.99 -14.81 9.13
C THR A 191 -4.44 -13.65 10.01
N GLY A 192 -3.51 -12.84 10.52
CA GLY A 192 -3.84 -11.80 11.47
C GLY A 192 -4.24 -10.47 10.82
N VAL A 193 -4.68 -9.53 11.68
CA VAL A 193 -5.28 -8.25 11.27
C VAL A 193 -4.32 -7.38 10.47
N GLY A 194 -3.04 -7.32 10.84
CA GLY A 194 -2.05 -6.50 10.12
C GLY A 194 -1.88 -6.96 8.67
N PHE A 195 -1.88 -8.27 8.44
CA PHE A 195 -1.84 -8.84 7.09
C PHE A 195 -3.10 -8.49 6.30
N ALA A 196 -4.28 -8.66 6.89
CA ALA A 196 -5.55 -8.33 6.23
C ALA A 196 -5.63 -6.84 5.84
N LEU A 197 -5.19 -5.92 6.71
CA LEU A 197 -5.16 -4.49 6.41
C LEU A 197 -4.19 -4.16 5.27
N PHE A 198 -3.02 -4.82 5.22
CA PHE A 198 -2.10 -4.64 4.10
C PHE A 198 -2.72 -5.12 2.78
N VAL A 199 -3.36 -6.30 2.78
CA VAL A 199 -4.08 -6.83 1.60
C VAL A 199 -5.19 -5.88 1.15
N VAL A 200 -6.02 -5.38 2.09
CA VAL A 200 -7.07 -4.40 1.80
C VAL A 200 -6.48 -3.13 1.19
N GLY A 201 -5.35 -2.66 1.70
CA GLY A 201 -4.63 -1.51 1.12
C GLY A 201 -4.27 -1.75 -0.35
N ILE A 202 -3.63 -2.88 -0.68
CA ILE A 202 -3.29 -3.24 -2.07
C ILE A 202 -4.54 -3.39 -2.95
N LEU A 203 -5.62 -3.96 -2.42
CA LEU A 203 -6.90 -4.06 -3.15
C LEU A 203 -7.49 -2.69 -3.44
N LEU A 204 -7.49 -1.76 -2.48
CA LEU A 204 -7.94 -0.39 -2.71
C LEU A 204 -7.07 0.32 -3.75
N GLU A 205 -5.75 0.12 -3.73
CA GLU A 205 -4.86 0.66 -4.77
C GLU A 205 -5.22 0.12 -6.16
N SER A 206 -5.53 -1.17 -6.25
CA SER A 206 -5.94 -1.80 -7.51
C SER A 206 -7.27 -1.25 -8.05
N VAL A 207 -8.14 -0.74 -7.17
CA VAL A 207 -9.39 -0.04 -7.54
C VAL A 207 -9.12 1.43 -7.90
N ALA A 208 -8.16 2.09 -7.24
CA ALA A 208 -7.75 3.45 -7.58
C ALA A 208 -7.11 3.52 -8.97
N LEU A 209 -6.31 2.52 -9.35
CA LEU A 209 -5.61 2.42 -10.63
C LEU A 209 -6.52 2.66 -11.86
N PRO A 210 -7.63 1.92 -12.07
CA PRO A 210 -8.50 2.13 -13.23
C PRO A 210 -9.18 3.50 -13.19
N LEU A 211 -9.54 4.02 -12.02
CA LEU A 211 -10.14 5.36 -11.89
C LEU A 211 -9.16 6.45 -12.35
N LEU A 212 -7.90 6.39 -11.89
CA LEU A 212 -6.85 7.31 -12.31
C LEU A 212 -6.54 7.16 -13.81
N SER A 213 -6.55 5.93 -14.33
CA SER A 213 -6.33 5.66 -15.75
C SER A 213 -7.46 6.20 -16.64
N MET A 214 -8.72 6.09 -16.20
CA MET A 214 -9.88 6.66 -16.90
C MET A 214 -9.79 8.18 -16.97
N VAL A 215 -9.41 8.84 -15.88
CA VAL A 215 -9.21 10.29 -15.84
C VAL A 215 -8.10 10.70 -16.82
N ALA A 216 -6.98 9.97 -16.82
CA ALA A 216 -5.89 10.21 -17.76
C ALA A 216 -6.31 10.09 -19.23
N GLY A 217 -7.02 9.00 -19.57
CA GLY A 217 -7.53 8.80 -20.92
C GLY A 217 -8.52 9.88 -21.35
N ARG A 218 -9.40 10.30 -20.46
CA ARG A 218 -10.43 11.30 -20.76
C ARG A 218 -9.84 12.70 -20.96
N LEU A 219 -8.91 13.11 -20.09
CA LEU A 219 -8.20 14.38 -20.24
C LEU A 219 -7.39 14.42 -21.55
N ASN A 220 -6.74 13.31 -21.92
CA ASN A 220 -6.02 13.20 -23.20
C ASN A 220 -6.94 13.31 -24.41
N SER A 221 -8.12 12.68 -24.38
CA SER A 221 -9.10 12.78 -25.46
C SER A 221 -9.60 14.20 -25.68
N ILE A 222 -9.85 14.95 -24.59
CA ILE A 222 -10.35 16.34 -24.67
C ILE A 222 -9.30 17.25 -25.33
N GLU A 223 -8.02 17.06 -25.00
CA GLU A 223 -6.93 17.86 -25.58
C GLU A 223 -6.76 17.60 -27.08
N ILE A 224 -6.85 16.33 -27.52
CA ILE A 224 -6.78 15.96 -28.93
C ILE A 224 -7.92 16.63 -29.72
N THR A 225 -9.16 16.55 -29.21
CA THR A 225 -10.32 17.19 -29.87
C THR A 225 -10.15 18.70 -29.97
N LYS A 226 -9.56 19.34 -28.96
CA LYS A 226 -9.30 20.77 -28.99
C LYS A 226 -8.31 21.14 -30.09
N HIS A 227 -7.21 20.39 -30.22
CA HIS A 227 -6.23 20.62 -31.28
C HIS A 227 -6.82 20.38 -32.69
N THR A 228 -7.64 19.34 -32.86
CA THR A 228 -8.26 19.05 -34.17
C THR A 228 -9.20 20.18 -34.64
N ASN A 229 -9.93 20.81 -33.71
CA ASN A 229 -10.84 21.91 -34.05
C ASN A 229 -10.14 23.26 -34.27
N GLU A 230 -8.92 23.45 -33.74
CA GLU A 230 -8.11 24.65 -33.97
C GLU A 230 -7.34 24.57 -35.31
N ASP A 231 -7.12 23.35 -35.83
CA ASP A 231 -6.40 23.09 -37.09
C ASP A 231 -7.31 22.93 -38.33
N GLU A 232 -8.65 22.98 -38.18
CA GLU A 232 -9.54 23.07 -39.34
C GLU A 232 -9.36 24.44 -40.01
N PRO A 233 -8.87 24.52 -41.27
CA PRO A 233 -8.78 25.78 -41.97
C PRO A 233 -10.20 26.32 -42.12
N MET A 234 -10.43 27.50 -41.55
CA MET A 234 -11.64 28.27 -41.76
C MET A 234 -11.80 28.46 -43.28
N PHE A 235 -12.59 27.59 -43.92
CA PHE A 235 -13.08 27.81 -45.27
C PHE A 235 -14.00 29.02 -45.16
N ILE A 236 -13.38 30.20 -45.29
CA ILE A 236 -14.10 31.42 -45.60
C ILE A 236 -14.71 31.14 -46.96
N GLU A 237 -15.98 30.75 -46.95
CA GLU A 237 -16.83 30.72 -48.13
C GLU A 237 -16.81 32.15 -48.68
N ARG A 238 -15.95 32.37 -49.67
CA ARG A 238 -15.80 33.64 -50.35
C ARG A 238 -17.08 33.80 -51.16
N ASP A 239 -18.00 34.59 -50.64
CA ASP A 239 -19.23 35.00 -51.32
C ASP A 239 -18.82 35.79 -52.58
N ASP A 240 -18.63 35.07 -53.70
CA ASP A 240 -18.39 35.63 -55.02
C ASP A 240 -19.71 36.21 -55.55
N SER A 241 -20.19 37.27 -54.90
CA SER A 241 -21.28 38.11 -55.40
C SER A 241 -20.81 39.57 -55.47
N PHE A 242 -19.91 39.86 -56.41
CA PHE A 242 -19.70 41.23 -56.88
C PHE A 242 -20.11 41.32 -58.35
N PRO A 243 -21.05 42.22 -58.71
CA PRO A 243 -21.56 42.32 -60.06
C PRO A 243 -20.56 43.02 -60.98
N ASP A 244 -20.55 42.57 -62.24
CA ASP A 244 -19.92 43.23 -63.37
C ASP A 244 -20.25 44.72 -63.42
N ILE A 245 -19.24 45.57 -63.21
CA ILE A 245 -19.28 46.97 -63.64
C ILE A 245 -18.30 47.11 -64.80
N GLN A 246 -18.79 46.74 -65.99
CA GLN A 246 -18.36 47.37 -67.24
C GLN A 246 -18.96 48.78 -67.31
N ARG A 247 -18.10 49.79 -67.48
CA ARG A 247 -18.23 50.95 -68.41
C ARG A 247 -17.11 51.94 -68.12
N GLU A 248 -16.13 52.07 -69.01
CA GLU A 248 -16.18 53.03 -70.14
C GLU A 248 -15.85 54.45 -69.67
N TYR A 249 -14.59 54.88 -69.80
CA TYR A 249 -14.25 56.30 -70.05
C TYR A 249 -12.93 56.39 -70.83
N THR A 250 -13.10 56.43 -72.15
CA THR A 250 -12.45 57.33 -73.13
C THR A 250 -11.03 57.84 -72.91
N SER A 251 -10.24 57.59 -73.95
CA SER A 251 -9.27 58.48 -74.58
C SER A 251 -9.38 59.98 -74.25
N ARG A 252 -8.24 60.59 -73.88
CA ARG A 252 -7.67 61.79 -74.52
C ARG A 252 -6.42 62.28 -73.76
N ILE A 253 -5.37 62.51 -74.57
CA ILE A 253 -4.07 63.19 -74.33
C ILE A 253 -2.99 62.34 -73.69
#